data_AF-A0A6Y2F9U9-F1
#
_entry.id   AF-A0A6Y2F9U9-F1
#
_cell.length_a   1.000
_cell.length_b   1.000
_cell.length_c   1.000
_cell.angle_alpha   90.00
_cell.angle_beta   90.00
_cell.angle_gamma   90.00
#
_symmetry.space_group_name_H-M   'P 1'
#
loop_
_entity.id
_entity.type
_entity.pdbx_description
1 polymer ?
#
loop_
_entity_poly.entity_id
_entity_poly.type
_entity_poly.pdbx_seq_one_letter_code
_entity_poly.pdbx_strand_id
1 'polypeptide(L)' 'MKILIMGAFGFLGSRLTSYFESRHTVIGLARKRNNEATINNIIYTTENNWIEKIVEFEPNIIINTIA' A
#
# COMPACT_ATOMS: atom_id res chain seq x y z
N MET A 1 -2.46 10.69 -9.50
CA MET A 1 -3.43 10.35 -8.44
C MET A 1 -2.69 9.68 -7.30
N LYS A 2 -3.20 9.78 -6.07
CA LYS A 2 -2.71 9.08 -4.90
C LYS A 2 -3.54 7.81 -4.69
N ILE A 3 -2.92 6.65 -4.71
CA ILE A 3 -3.60 5.34 -4.64
C ILE A 3 -3.12 4.60 -3.39
N LEU A 4 -4.07 4.16 -2.57
CA LEU A 4 -3.83 3.23 -1.45
C LEU A 4 -4.18 1.81 -1.88
N ILE A 5 -3.24 0.87 -1.75
CA ILE A 5 -3.48 -0.55 -2.04
C ILE A 5 -3.40 -1.35 -0.74
N MET A 6 -4.54 -1.86 -0.28
CA MET A 6 -4.60 -2.70 0.92
C MET A 6 -4.34 -4.16 0.57
N GLY A 7 -3.53 -4.85 1.38
CA GLY A 7 -3.06 -6.20 1.04
C GLY A 7 -1.91 -6.18 0.04
N ALA A 8 -1.04 -5.16 0.13
CA ALA A 8 0.02 -4.88 -0.85
C ALA A 8 1.01 -6.04 -1.09
N PHE A 9 1.16 -6.96 -0.13
CA PHE A 9 1.99 -8.17 -0.30
C PHE A 9 1.26 -9.40 -0.81
N GLY A 10 -0.06 -9.34 -0.99
CA GLY A 10 -0.81 -10.40 -1.63
C GLY A 10 -0.44 -10.55 -3.12
N PHE A 11 -0.83 -11.66 -3.73
CA PHE A 11 -0.58 -11.91 -5.15
C PHE A 11 -1.11 -10.77 -6.04
N LEU A 12 -2.37 -10.35 -5.84
CA LEU A 12 -2.96 -9.25 -6.60
C LEU A 12 -2.39 -7.89 -6.18
N GLY A 13 -2.30 -7.65 -4.87
CA GLY A 13 -1.83 -6.37 -4.33
C GLY A 13 -0.45 -5.99 -4.86
N SER A 14 0.51 -6.93 -4.84
CA SER A 14 1.88 -6.68 -5.30
C SER A 14 1.95 -6.31 -6.78
N ARG A 15 1.17 -7.00 -7.63
CA ARG A 15 1.09 -6.72 -9.08
C ARG A 15 0.48 -5.36 -9.35
N LEU A 16 -0.59 -5.00 -8.64
CA LEU A 16 -1.23 -3.69 -8.78
C LEU A 16 -0.30 -2.58 -8.30
N THR A 17 0.41 -2.78 -7.19
CA THR A 17 1.40 -1.81 -6.70
C THR A 17 2.45 -1.52 -7.76
N SER A 18 3.13 -2.55 -8.27
CA SER A 18 4.14 -2.35 -9.33
C SER A 18 3.57 -1.72 -10.60
N TYR A 19 2.36 -2.08 -11.01
CA TYR A 19 1.72 -1.51 -12.19
C TYR A 19 1.44 -0.01 -12.04
N PHE A 20 0.90 0.40 -10.89
CA PHE A 20 0.51 1.78 -10.65
C PHE A 20 1.66 2.70 -10.24
N GLU A 21 2.72 2.18 -9.61
CA GLU A 21 3.90 2.98 -9.21
C GLU A 21 4.56 3.68 -10.42
N SER A 22 4.47 3.10 -11.62
CA SER A 22 4.99 3.71 -12.86
C SER A 22 4.19 4.93 -13.36
N ARG A 23 3.01 5.20 -12.81
CA ARG A 23 2.05 6.21 -13.33
C ARG A 23 1.48 7.14 -12.27
N HIS A 24 1.47 6.70 -11.02
CA HIS A 24 0.74 7.33 -9.93
C HIS A 24 1.56 7.24 -8.63
N THR A 25 1.22 8.08 -7.66
CA THR A 25 1.76 7.95 -6.31
C THR A 25 1.01 6.82 -5.61
N VAL A 26 1.71 5.75 -5.27
CA VAL A 26 1.11 4.56 -4.64
C VAL A 26 1.69 4.38 -3.26
N ILE A 27 0.83 4.01 -2.31
CA ILE A 27 1.24 3.49 -1.01
C ILE A 27 0.54 2.16 -0.74
N GLY A 28 1.31 1.16 -0.34
CA GLY A 28 0.79 -0.13 0.08
C GLY A 28 0.46 -0.15 1.56
N LEU A 29 -0.60 -0.87 1.95
CA LEU A 29 -0.90 -1.20 3.34
C LEU A 29 -0.75 -2.71 3.54
N ALA A 30 0.07 -3.11 4.52
CA ALA A 30 0.36 -4.50 4.84
C ALA A 30 0.39 -4.76 6.35
N ARG A 31 0.17 -6.01 6.76
CA ARG A 31 0.14 -6.39 8.19
C ARG A 31 1.50 -6.41 8.86
N LYS A 32 2.52 -6.96 8.17
CA LYS A 32 3.88 -7.14 8.69
C LYS A 32 4.87 -6.93 7.56
N ARG A 33 6.07 -6.45 7.89
CA ARG A 33 7.20 -6.37 6.96
C ARG A 33 7.48 -7.72 6.32
N ASN A 34 7.48 -7.74 4.99
CA ASN A 34 7.99 -8.85 4.20
C ASN A 34 9.33 -8.40 3.60
N ASN A 35 10.41 -9.05 4.00
CA ASN A 35 11.76 -8.67 3.58
C ASN A 35 12.03 -8.99 2.10
N GLU A 36 11.19 -9.81 1.47
CA GLU A 36 11.31 -10.17 0.05
C GLU A 36 10.57 -9.21 -0.88
N ALA A 37 9.77 -8.30 -0.35
CA ALA A 37 8.95 -7.42 -1.16
C ALA A 37 9.72 -6.15 -1.58
N THR A 38 9.75 -5.89 -2.89
CA THR A 38 10.41 -4.73 -3.51
C THR A 38 9.54 -3.47 -3.56
N ILE A 39 8.48 -3.40 -2.75
CA ILE A 39 7.58 -2.23 -2.74
C ILE A 39 8.23 -1.13 -1.91
N ASN A 40 8.45 0.02 -2.53
CA ASN A 40 9.19 1.12 -1.92
C ASN A 40 8.37 1.89 -0.86
N ASN A 41 7.07 2.08 -1.09
CA ASN A 41 6.19 2.86 -0.22
C ASN A 41 5.15 1.97 0.45
N ILE A 42 5.40 1.60 1.71
CA ILE A 42 4.49 0.80 2.53
C ILE A 42 4.27 1.40 3.90
N ILE A 43 3.00 1.35 4.33
CA ILE A 43 2.56 1.51 5.72
C ILE A 43 2.28 0.11 6.28
N TYR A 44 2.79 -0.15 7.48
CA TYR A 44 2.48 -1.37 8.21
C TYR A 44 1.41 -1.13 9.26
N THR A 45 0.39 -1.98 9.34
CA THR A 45 -0.65 -1.87 10.39
C THR A 45 -0.13 -2.16 11.80
N THR A 46 1.12 -2.62 11.93
CA THR A 46 1.83 -2.75 13.21
C THR A 46 2.45 -1.44 13.70
N GLU A 47 2.50 -0.40 12.88
CA GLU A 47 2.99 0.92 13.28
C GLU A 47 1.92 1.64 14.08
N ASN A 48 2.27 2.28 15.20
CA ASN A 48 1.28 2.93 16.09
C ASN A 48 0.49 4.05 15.40
N ASN A 49 1.03 4.66 14.34
CA ASN A 49 0.43 5.80 13.64
C ASN A 49 0.02 5.49 12.18
N TRP A 50 -0.30 4.24 11.89
CA TRP A 50 -0.60 3.81 10.52
C TRP A 50 -1.85 4.49 9.94
N ILE A 51 -2.83 4.83 10.78
CA ILE A 51 -4.08 5.50 10.38
C ILE A 51 -3.77 6.94 9.98
N GLU A 52 -3.01 7.65 10.79
CA GLU A 52 -2.60 9.04 10.56
C GLU A 52 -1.83 9.14 9.25
N LYS A 53 -0.92 8.21 8.98
CA LYS A 53 -0.20 8.15 7.69
C LYS A 53 -1.14 7.97 6.49
N ILE A 54 -2.24 7.21 6.62
CA ILE A 54 -3.24 7.08 5.56
C ILE A 54 -4.02 8.39 5.39
N VAL A 55 -4.40 9.03 6.49
CA VAL A 55 -5.13 10.31 6.48
C VAL A 55 -4.26 11.39 5.84
N GLU A 56 -3.00 11.54 6.25
CA GLU A 56 -2.01 12.47 5.68
C GLU A 56 -1.73 12.18 4.20
N PHE A 57 -1.75 10.91 3.81
CA PHE A 57 -1.58 10.52 2.41
C PHE A 57 -2.73 11.04 1.54
N GLU A 58 -3.95 11.14 2.05
CA GLU A 58 -5.16 11.58 1.33
C GLU A 58 -5.37 10.84 -0.01
N PRO A 59 -5.60 9.51 0.01
CA PRO A 59 -5.76 8.73 -1.20
C PRO A 59 -6.99 9.18 -1.99
N ASN A 60 -6.85 9.34 -3.31
CA ASN A 60 -7.98 9.56 -4.22
C ASN A 60 -8.73 8.25 -4.50
N ILE A 61 -8.01 7.13 -4.49
CA ILE A 61 -8.52 5.79 -4.77
C ILE A 61 -7.99 4.83 -3.72
N ILE A 62 -8.88 3.98 -3.21
CA ILE A 62 -8.54 2.87 -2.31
C ILE A 62 -8.88 1.58 -3.03
N ILE A 63 -7.88 0.70 -3.18
CA ILE A 63 -8.06 -0.64 -3.75
C ILE A 63 -7.86 -1.65 -2.61
N ASN A 64 -8.95 -2.29 -2.19
CA ASN A 64 -8.90 -3.31 -1.17
C ASN A 64 -8.74 -4.70 -1.79
N THR A 65 -7.56 -5.32 -1.63
CA THR A 65 -7.31 -6.70 -2.07
C THR A 65 -7.16 -7.68 -0.91
N ILE A 66 -7.58 -7.30 0.30
CA ILE A 66 -7.58 -8.18 1.47
C ILE A 66 -8.76 -9.16 1.35
N ALA A 67 -8.49 -10.44 1.58
CA ALA A 67 -9.46 -11.53 1.68
C ALA A 67 -9.08 -12.46 2.82
#